data_AF-A0A0J9TUM6-F1
#
_entry.id   AF-A0A0J9TUM6-F1
#
_cell.length_a   1.000
_cell.length_b   1.000
_cell.length_c   1.000
_cell.angle_alpha   90.00
_cell.angle_beta   90.00
_cell.angle_gamma   90.00
#
_symmetry.space_group_name_H-M   'P 1'
#
loop_
_entity.id
_entity.type
_entity.pdbx_description
1 polymer ?
#
loop_
_entity_poly.entity_id
_entity_poly.type
_entity_poly.pdbx_seq_one_letter_code
_entity_poly.pdbx_strand_id
1 'polypeptide(L)'
;YPFLNNIWITYKNFDTTVREDIISYDSTCHFIIKRANTDLHIHKDFCMKLMRNLSFHSPNSPYFKPKYERCNILYNWIYNSIKENKVTENVIKECFDEYEEVMSKIRNYNICSKHTYEKIFE
;
A
#
# COMPACT_ATOMS: atom_id res chain seq x y z
N TYR A 1 17.32 4.31 20.96
CA TYR A 1 17.16 5.39 19.97
C TYR A 1 15.70 5.44 19.53
N PRO A 2 14.89 6.40 20.02
CA PRO A 2 13.42 6.42 19.84
C PRO A 2 12.96 6.43 18.37
N PHE A 3 13.72 7.07 17.48
CA PHE A 3 13.40 7.17 16.06
C PHE A 3 13.40 5.81 15.33
N LEU A 4 14.44 4.99 15.54
CA LEU A 4 14.53 3.65 14.94
C LEU A 4 13.41 2.73 15.43
N ASN A 5 13.01 2.88 16.70
CA ASN A 5 11.90 2.11 17.26
C ASN A 5 10.57 2.45 16.56
N ASN A 6 10.33 3.74 16.26
CA ASN A 6 9.13 4.16 15.54
C ASN A 6 9.08 3.63 14.10
N ILE A 7 10.21 3.61 13.40
CA ILE A 7 10.30 3.00 12.06
C ILE A 7 9.98 1.51 12.14
N TRP A 8 10.61 0.80 13.07
CA TRP A 8 10.42 -0.65 13.25
C TRP A 8 8.96 -1.01 13.59
N ILE A 9 8.32 -0.26 14.49
CA ILE A 9 6.91 -0.43 14.83
C ILE A 9 6.03 -0.17 13.60
N THR A 10 6.30 0.89 12.84
CA THR A 10 5.55 1.23 11.63
C THR A 10 5.65 0.13 10.58
N TYR A 11 6.87 -0.38 10.35
CA TYR A 11 7.13 -1.47 9.41
C TYR A 11 6.36 -2.73 9.80
N LYS A 12 6.41 -3.13 11.09
CA LYS A 12 5.63 -4.27 11.60
C LYS A 12 4.12 -4.07 11.43
N ASN A 13 3.63 -2.85 11.64
CA ASN A 13 2.21 -2.55 11.47
C ASN A 13 1.76 -2.74 10.01
N PHE A 14 2.63 -2.50 9.03
CA PHE A 14 2.31 -2.76 7.62
C PHE A 14 2.06 -4.25 7.32
N ASP A 15 2.72 -5.16 8.04
CA ASP A 15 2.55 -6.61 7.85
C ASP A 15 1.36 -7.21 8.61
N THR A 16 0.69 -6.43 9.45
CA THR A 16 -0.47 -6.91 10.20
C THR A 16 -1.60 -7.35 9.27
N THR A 17 -2.31 -8.40 9.66
CA THR A 17 -3.46 -8.93 8.91
C THR A 17 -4.56 -7.89 8.78
N VAL A 18 -5.14 -7.77 7.58
CA VAL A 18 -6.30 -6.91 7.34
C VAL A 18 -7.55 -7.57 7.93
N ARG A 19 -8.15 -6.93 8.93
CA ARG A 19 -9.39 -7.41 9.59
C ARG A 19 -10.58 -6.51 9.31
N GLU A 20 -10.34 -5.21 9.20
CA GLU A 20 -11.35 -4.20 8.89
C GLU A 20 -11.55 -4.09 7.37
N ASP A 21 -12.80 -3.85 6.95
CA ASP A 21 -13.20 -3.71 5.54
C ASP A 21 -12.69 -4.85 4.64
N ILE A 22 -12.55 -6.06 5.20
CA ILE A 22 -11.91 -7.19 4.55
C ILE A 22 -12.56 -7.49 3.19
N ILE A 23 -13.89 -7.45 3.11
CA ILE A 23 -14.64 -7.70 1.87
C ILE A 23 -14.32 -6.64 0.80
N SER A 24 -14.22 -5.38 1.21
CA SER A 24 -13.90 -4.27 0.31
C SER A 24 -12.47 -4.39 -0.22
N TYR A 25 -11.49 -4.66 0.65
CA TYR A 25 -10.11 -4.89 0.22
C TYR A 25 -9.97 -6.16 -0.64
N ASP A 26 -10.69 -7.23 -0.30
CA ASP A 26 -10.70 -8.49 -1.03
C ASP A 26 -11.15 -8.28 -2.48
N SER A 27 -12.29 -7.60 -2.65
CA SER A 27 -12.88 -7.28 -3.95
C SER A 27 -11.96 -6.37 -4.79
N THR A 28 -11.46 -5.27 -4.20
CA THR A 28 -10.53 -4.36 -4.87
C THR A 28 -9.26 -5.10 -5.31
N CYS A 29 -8.66 -5.92 -4.44
CA CYS A 29 -7.44 -6.63 -4.76
C CYS A 29 -7.62 -7.77 -5.75
N HIS A 30 -8.78 -8.43 -5.76
CA HIS A 30 -9.11 -9.38 -6.82
C HIS A 30 -9.04 -8.72 -8.19
N PHE A 31 -9.62 -7.52 -8.30
CA PHE A 31 -9.64 -6.76 -9.54
C PHE A 31 -8.25 -6.25 -9.96
N ILE A 32 -7.48 -5.70 -9.02
CA ILE A 32 -6.10 -5.26 -9.24
C ILE A 32 -5.23 -6.41 -9.75
N ILE A 33 -5.26 -7.57 -9.10
CA ILE A 33 -4.40 -8.70 -9.47
C ILE A 33 -4.78 -9.27 -10.84
N LYS A 34 -6.09 -9.30 -11.15
CA LYS A 34 -6.55 -9.68 -12.47
C LYS A 34 -6.03 -8.74 -13.57
N ARG A 35 -5.99 -7.42 -13.32
CA ARG A 35 -5.40 -6.44 -14.25
C ARG A 35 -3.88 -6.62 -14.38
N ALA A 36 -3.20 -6.91 -13.28
CA ALA A 36 -1.76 -7.16 -13.26
C ALA A 36 -1.35 -8.44 -14.04
N ASN A 37 -2.31 -9.30 -14.40
CA ASN A 37 -2.10 -10.58 -15.07
C ASN A 37 -1.15 -11.51 -14.29
N THR A 38 -1.33 -11.58 -12.97
CA THR A 38 -0.54 -12.41 -12.05
C THR A 38 -1.40 -13.36 -11.21
N ASP A 39 -0.76 -14.26 -10.46
CA ASP A 39 -1.45 -15.23 -9.61
C ASP A 39 -2.13 -14.55 -8.41
N LEU A 40 -3.45 -14.70 -8.32
CA LEU A 40 -4.28 -14.16 -7.24
C LEU A 40 -3.84 -14.66 -5.87
N HIS A 41 -3.55 -15.96 -5.72
CA HIS A 41 -3.26 -16.55 -4.43
C HIS A 41 -1.98 -15.99 -3.82
N ILE A 42 -0.98 -15.69 -4.65
CA ILE A 42 0.34 -15.25 -4.19
C ILE A 42 0.29 -13.80 -3.70
N HIS A 43 -0.42 -12.92 -4.41
CA HIS A 43 -0.29 -11.47 -4.21
C HIS A 43 -1.44 -10.81 -3.45
N LYS A 44 -2.53 -11.53 -3.18
CA LYS A 44 -3.75 -10.96 -2.58
C LYS A 44 -3.53 -10.40 -1.18
N ASP A 45 -2.87 -11.16 -0.30
CA ASP A 45 -2.59 -10.70 1.07
C ASP A 45 -1.73 -9.42 1.06
N PHE A 46 -0.72 -9.38 0.20
CA PHE A 46 0.12 -8.20 0.05
C PHE A 46 -0.67 -7.00 -0.48
N CYS A 47 -1.45 -7.19 -1.55
CA CYS A 47 -2.30 -6.13 -2.11
C CYS A 47 -3.22 -5.55 -1.03
N MET A 48 -3.89 -6.40 -0.23
CA MET A 48 -4.81 -5.95 0.80
C MET A 48 -4.09 -5.10 1.85
N LYS A 49 -2.90 -5.53 2.29
CA LYS A 49 -2.05 -4.77 3.22
C LYS A 49 -1.63 -3.43 2.64
N LEU A 50 -1.23 -3.39 1.36
CA LEU A 50 -0.83 -2.16 0.68
C LEU A 50 -1.99 -1.18 0.58
N MET A 51 -3.15 -1.61 0.08
CA MET A 51 -4.34 -0.74 -0.06
C MET A 51 -4.79 -0.18 1.30
N ARG A 52 -4.72 -0.99 2.36
CA ARG A 52 -4.96 -0.52 3.73
C ARG A 52 -3.91 0.51 4.18
N ASN A 53 -2.64 0.28 3.87
CA ASN A 53 -1.56 1.21 4.24
C ASN A 53 -1.62 2.54 3.50
N LEU A 54 -2.23 2.57 2.31
CA LEU A 54 -2.57 3.78 1.56
C LEU A 54 -3.87 4.43 2.05
N SER A 55 -4.57 3.80 3.01
CA SER A 55 -5.84 4.24 3.58
C SER A 55 -6.95 4.41 2.54
N PHE A 56 -7.00 3.51 1.57
CA PHE A 56 -7.93 3.55 0.45
C PHE A 56 -9.41 3.53 0.88
N HIS A 57 -9.79 2.68 1.85
CA HIS A 57 -11.18 2.55 2.31
C HIS A 57 -11.49 3.29 3.62
N SER A 58 -10.49 3.77 4.37
CA SER A 58 -10.69 4.33 5.72
C SER A 58 -10.02 5.70 5.92
N PRO A 59 -10.43 6.74 5.17
CA PRO A 59 -9.81 8.08 5.22
C PRO A 59 -9.98 8.79 6.58
N ASN A 60 -10.97 8.41 7.38
CA ASN A 60 -11.24 8.98 8.72
C ASN A 60 -10.66 8.14 9.87
N SER A 61 -9.82 7.15 9.57
CA SER A 61 -9.21 6.31 10.60
C SER A 61 -8.22 7.12 11.46
N PRO A 62 -8.18 6.96 12.80
CA PRO A 62 -7.14 7.56 13.64
C PRO A 62 -5.71 7.08 13.28
N TYR A 63 -5.60 6.04 12.45
CA TYR A 63 -4.36 5.54 11.86
C TYR A 63 -3.93 6.29 10.59
N PHE A 64 -4.80 7.14 10.02
CA PHE A 64 -4.49 8.05 8.93
C PHE A 64 -3.85 9.33 9.48
N LYS A 65 -2.56 9.25 9.80
CA LYS A 65 -1.68 10.42 9.97
C LYS A 65 -0.73 10.46 8.78
N PRO A 66 -1.17 11.02 7.65
CA PRO A 66 -0.39 10.98 6.43
C PRO A 66 0.79 11.96 6.57
N LYS A 67 1.90 11.44 7.09
CA LYS A 67 3.19 12.13 7.15
C LYS A 67 4.05 11.59 6.02
N TYR A 68 4.76 12.49 5.33
CA TYR A 68 5.75 12.11 4.32
C TYR A 68 6.74 11.04 4.82
N GLU A 69 7.13 11.10 6.09
CA GLU A 69 7.97 10.07 6.74
C GLU A 69 7.36 8.67 6.67
N ARG A 70 6.04 8.54 6.87
CA ARG A 70 5.35 7.24 6.80
C ARG A 70 5.34 6.71 5.37
N CYS A 71 5.18 7.58 4.37
CA CYS A 71 5.28 7.17 2.97
C CYS A 71 6.68 6.62 2.66
N ASN A 72 7.75 7.27 3.14
CA ASN A 72 9.12 6.75 2.96
C ASN A 72 9.33 5.37 3.60
N ILE A 73 8.74 5.12 4.77
CA ILE A 73 8.78 3.78 5.40
C ILE A 73 7.98 2.78 4.57
N LEU A 74 6.81 3.18 4.03
CA LEU A 74 5.98 2.34 3.17
C LEU A 74 6.70 1.97 1.87
N TYR A 75 7.37 2.93 1.24
CA TYR A 75 8.15 2.73 0.02
C TYR A 75 9.30 1.74 0.24
N ASN A 76 10.02 1.84 1.36
CA ASN A 76 11.02 0.84 1.74
C ASN A 76 10.41 -0.55 1.97
N TRP A 77 9.25 -0.63 2.62
CA TRP A 77 8.53 -1.89 2.81
C TRP A 77 8.11 -2.52 1.48
N ILE A 78 7.59 -1.73 0.53
CA ILE A 78 7.27 -2.19 -0.84
C ILE A 78 8.52 -2.71 -1.54
N TYR A 79 9.60 -1.93 -1.55
CA TYR A 79 10.86 -2.28 -2.19
C TYR A 79 11.45 -3.59 -1.67
N ASN A 80 11.49 -3.76 -0.34
CA ASN A 80 11.96 -5.00 0.27
C ASN A 80 11.04 -6.17 -0.07
N SER A 81 9.73 -5.95 -0.14
CA SER A 81 8.77 -7.01 -0.46
C SER A 81 8.88 -7.48 -1.91
N ILE A 82 9.24 -6.58 -2.84
CA ILE A 82 9.58 -6.95 -4.22
C ILE A 82 10.85 -7.81 -4.22
N LYS A 83 11.92 -7.37 -3.52
CA LYS A 83 13.17 -8.14 -3.40
C LYS A 83 12.99 -9.54 -2.80
N GLU A 84 12.06 -9.67 -1.86
CA GLU A 84 11.70 -10.94 -1.22
C GLU A 84 10.70 -11.78 -2.04
N ASN A 85 10.36 -11.36 -3.27
CA ASN A 85 9.39 -12.01 -4.15
C ASN A 85 7.99 -12.19 -3.54
N LYS A 86 7.60 -11.36 -2.56
CA LYS A 86 6.26 -11.36 -1.97
C LYS A 86 5.22 -10.73 -2.92
N VAL A 87 5.67 -9.85 -3.80
CA VAL A 87 4.85 -9.11 -4.75
C VAL A 87 5.67 -8.76 -5.99
N THR A 88 5.00 -8.60 -7.13
CA THR A 88 5.60 -8.12 -8.37
C THR A 88 5.41 -6.62 -8.55
N GLU A 89 6.31 -5.96 -9.28
CA GLU A 89 6.18 -4.55 -9.68
C GLU A 89 4.84 -4.25 -10.39
N ASN A 90 4.35 -5.17 -11.22
CA ASN A 90 3.05 -5.00 -11.90
C ASN A 90 1.88 -4.85 -10.91
N VAL A 91 1.84 -5.67 -9.86
CA VAL A 91 0.81 -5.56 -8.81
C VAL A 91 0.93 -4.23 -8.07
N ILE A 92 2.14 -3.77 -7.77
CA ILE A 92 2.37 -2.47 -7.13
C ILE A 92 1.86 -1.33 -8.01
N LYS A 93 2.19 -1.39 -9.31
CA LYS A 93 1.74 -0.41 -10.30
C LYS A 93 0.21 -0.33 -10.33
N GLU A 94 -0.47 -1.46 -10.46
CA GLU A 94 -1.94 -1.51 -10.49
C GLU A 94 -2.58 -1.06 -9.16
N CYS A 95 -1.95 -1.35 -8.01
CA CYS A 95 -2.39 -0.83 -6.71
C CYS A 95 -2.35 0.70 -6.67
N PHE A 96 -1.25 1.30 -7.14
CA PHE A 96 -1.13 2.75 -7.16
C PHE A 96 -2.06 3.39 -8.20
N ASP A 97 -2.20 2.80 -9.37
CA ASP A 97 -3.10 3.32 -10.42
C ASP A 97 -4.56 3.35 -9.90
N GLU A 98 -5.02 2.28 -9.23
CA GLU A 98 -6.34 2.24 -8.59
C GLU A 98 -6.48 3.25 -7.43
N TYR A 99 -5.45 3.35 -6.58
CA TYR A 99 -5.41 4.33 -5.47
C TYR A 99 -5.53 5.76 -5.98
N GLU A 100 -4.73 6.14 -6.97
CA GLU A 100 -4.70 7.49 -7.51
C GLU A 100 -6.00 7.81 -8.27
N GLU A 101 -6.55 6.85 -9.01
CA GLU A 101 -7.84 7.00 -9.67
C GLU A 101 -8.96 7.33 -8.66
N VAL A 102 -9.07 6.58 -7.57
CA VAL A 102 -10.11 6.82 -6.55
C VAL A 102 -9.90 8.15 -5.84
N MET A 103 -8.68 8.45 -5.41
CA MET A 103 -8.37 9.68 -4.68
C MET A 103 -8.61 10.92 -5.53
N SER A 104 -8.32 10.86 -6.83
CA SER A 104 -8.64 11.94 -7.79
C SER A 104 -10.15 12.20 -7.88
N LYS A 105 -10.98 11.14 -7.90
CA LYS A 105 -12.45 11.24 -7.96
C LYS A 105 -13.03 11.90 -6.71
N ILE A 106 -12.47 11.62 -5.54
CA ILE A 106 -12.92 12.21 -4.27
C ILE A 106 -12.23 13.55 -3.96
N ARG A 107 -11.42 14.09 -4.87
CA ARG A 107 -10.65 15.33 -4.72
C ARG A 107 -9.79 15.36 -3.44
N ASN A 108 -9.30 14.21 -3.03
CA ASN A 108 -8.36 14.07 -1.91
C ASN A 108 -6.93 14.03 -2.47
N TYR A 109 -6.02 14.80 -1.89
CA TYR A 109 -4.63 14.80 -2.33
C TYR A 109 -3.97 13.47 -1.95
N ASN A 110 -3.36 12.80 -2.95
CA ASN A 110 -2.56 11.60 -2.76
C ASN A 110 -1.31 11.93 -1.94
N ILE A 111 -1.26 11.50 -0.68
CA ILE A 111 -0.12 11.83 0.18
C ILE A 111 1.05 10.86 -0.04
N CYS A 112 0.77 9.59 -0.36
CA CYS A 112 1.76 8.64 -0.85
C CYS A 112 1.50 8.34 -2.33
N SER A 113 2.03 9.15 -3.24
CA SER A 113 1.85 8.98 -4.69
C SER A 113 2.89 8.04 -5.32
N LYS A 114 2.50 7.41 -6.42
CA LYS A 114 3.37 6.58 -7.25
C LYS A 114 4.61 7.34 -7.72
N HIS A 115 4.40 8.58 -8.16
CA HIS A 115 5.49 9.47 -8.58
C HIS A 115 6.56 9.68 -7.50
N THR A 116 6.14 9.76 -6.24
CA THR A 116 7.09 9.91 -5.12
C THR A 116 7.83 8.59 -4.86
N TYR A 117 7.15 7.46 -5.00
CA TYR A 117 7.75 6.14 -4.90
C TYR A 117 8.81 5.90 -5.99
N GLU A 118 8.48 6.15 -7.26
CA GLU A 118 9.38 5.95 -8.40
C GLU A 118 10.66 6.79 -8.24
N LYS A 119 10.53 8.07 -7.90
CA LYS A 119 11.67 8.98 -7.65
C LYS A 119 12.66 8.53 -6.57
N ILE A 120 12.24 7.69 -5.63
CA ILE A 120 13.12 7.21 -4.54
C ILE A 120 13.99 6.05 -5.02
N PHE A 121 13.55 5.33 -6.05
CA PHE A 121 14.20 4.10 -6.51
C PHE A 121 14.63 4.12 -7.99
N GLU A 122 14.42 5.23 -8.71
CA GLU A 122 15.18 5.63 -9.91
C GLU A 122 16.66 5.91 -9.58
#